data_AF-A0A1V2CHY4-F1
#
_entry.id   AF-A0A1V2CHY4-F1
#
_cell.length_a   1.000
_cell.length_b   1.000
_cell.length_c   1.000
_cell.angle_alpha   90.00
_cell.angle_beta   90.00
_cell.angle_gamma   90.00
#
_symmetry.space_group_name_H-M   'P 1'
#
loop_
_entity.id
_entity.type
_entity.pdbx_description
1 polymer ?
#
loop_
_entity_poly.entity_id
_entity_poly.type
_entity_poly.pdbx_seq_one_letter_code
_entity_poly.pdbx_strand_id
1 'polypeptide(L)'
;MAKSSSSGKHKNASSLGVKGPQYNRQTGQWENTDKLDAMMQRRSVQSYRVAEDAKSKNIISSVKKEKPVHHQFLTTIAIDIYDFAKAKGASAKGALLVLAQASLESGYGVSAIKNDDYNLFGVMGKPSKRSTSHGSVKDYSGLGGYQAALTDYFNKINKNWSYFSTIITQDTITSDDIDKAFNTGKYYPTDKERHAGKYTYNADKDSAGKNHYGEHLLKQIGDFKKRFKKSLEYQIEVNKERLKEINGLLTNNSILFTDPGKIKLEDEKRLLISQNEKFNSISNEIN
;
A
#
# COMPACT_ATOMS: atom_id res chain seq x y z
N MET A 1 -20.09 49.14 -16.78
CA MET A 1 -18.65 49.45 -16.62
C MET A 1 -18.10 48.71 -15.41
N ALA A 2 -16.94 48.07 -15.59
CA ALA A 2 -15.88 47.72 -14.63
C ALA A 2 -16.18 47.06 -13.24
N LYS A 3 -15.69 45.81 -13.14
CA LYS A 3 -14.88 45.16 -12.07
C LYS A 3 -14.68 45.85 -10.71
N SER A 4 -14.85 45.07 -9.62
CA SER A 4 -13.82 44.77 -8.58
C SER A 4 -14.36 43.67 -7.63
N SER A 5 -13.77 42.47 -7.64
CA SER A 5 -12.84 41.91 -6.64
C SER A 5 -13.29 42.00 -5.16
N SER A 6 -13.69 40.87 -4.59
CA SER A 6 -13.47 40.61 -3.16
C SER A 6 -13.01 39.17 -2.93
N SER A 7 -11.69 39.05 -2.80
CA SER A 7 -10.94 38.06 -2.01
C SER A 7 -11.72 36.87 -1.46
N GLY A 8 -11.53 35.71 -2.10
CA GLY A 8 -11.76 34.41 -1.50
C GLY A 8 -10.85 34.24 -0.28
N LYS A 9 -11.40 34.49 0.91
CA LYS A 9 -10.78 34.11 2.18
C LYS A 9 -10.95 32.61 2.37
N HIS A 10 -9.81 31.93 2.35
CA HIS A 10 -9.60 30.56 2.78
C HIS A 10 -10.47 30.18 4.00
N LYS A 11 -11.27 29.13 3.86
CA LYS A 11 -11.61 28.25 4.98
C LYS A 11 -11.08 26.86 4.64
N ASN A 12 -9.82 26.65 5.00
CA ASN A 12 -9.17 25.34 5.03
C ASN A 12 -9.84 24.45 6.09
N ALA A 13 -9.64 23.14 5.97
CA ALA A 13 -9.99 22.11 6.94
C ALA A 13 -9.17 22.19 8.24
N SER A 14 -9.05 23.40 8.82
CA SER A 14 -8.47 23.67 10.13
C SER A 14 -9.52 23.82 11.24
N SER A 15 -10.82 23.65 10.96
CA SER A 15 -11.87 23.79 11.98
C SER A 15 -12.07 22.56 12.87
N LEU A 16 -11.22 21.53 12.80
CA LEU A 16 -11.25 20.35 13.68
C LEU A 16 -9.86 19.90 14.17
N GLY A 17 -8.84 20.75 14.11
CA GLY A 17 -7.58 20.53 14.85
C GLY A 17 -6.73 19.31 14.46
N VAL A 18 -6.93 18.71 13.28
CA VAL A 18 -6.11 17.57 12.82
C VAL A 18 -5.76 17.73 11.33
N LYS A 19 -4.52 18.15 11.05
CA LYS A 19 -3.94 18.14 9.70
C LYS A 19 -3.64 16.69 9.29
N GLY A 20 -4.22 16.24 8.17
CA GLY A 20 -3.86 14.97 7.52
C GLY A 20 -2.60 15.12 6.66
N PRO A 21 -2.14 14.02 6.02
CA PRO A 21 -0.95 14.09 5.18
C PRO A 21 -1.12 15.01 3.98
N GLN A 22 -0.11 15.83 3.72
CA GLN A 22 -0.08 16.74 2.57
C GLN A 22 1.18 16.45 1.74
N TYR A 23 1.00 16.30 0.43
CA TYR A 23 2.12 16.16 -0.49
C TYR A 23 2.72 17.54 -0.77
N ASN A 24 3.96 17.74 -0.34
CA ASN A 24 4.69 18.97 -0.58
C ASN A 24 5.37 18.89 -1.95
N ARG A 25 4.85 19.67 -2.91
CA ARG A 25 5.35 19.71 -4.29
C ARG A 25 6.75 20.34 -4.42
N GLN A 26 7.20 21.11 -3.44
CA GLN A 26 8.53 21.74 -3.45
C GLN A 26 9.61 20.80 -2.93
N THR A 27 9.29 19.96 -1.95
CA THR A 27 10.25 19.01 -1.35
C THR A 27 10.12 17.59 -1.89
N GLY A 28 9.01 17.27 -2.57
CA GLY A 28 8.71 15.94 -3.08
C GLY A 28 8.40 14.90 -1.98
N GLN A 29 8.04 15.36 -0.77
CA GLN A 29 7.79 14.51 0.39
C GLN A 29 6.35 14.65 0.90
N TRP A 30 5.85 13.61 1.55
CA TRP A 30 4.56 13.60 2.24
C TRP A 30 4.76 14.02 3.71
N GLU A 31 4.07 15.08 4.13
CA GLU A 31 4.08 15.57 5.52
C GLU A 31 2.94 14.89 6.33
N ASN A 32 3.02 14.83 7.67
CA ASN A 32 2.01 14.29 8.61
C ASN A 32 1.64 12.78 8.51
N THR A 33 2.59 11.89 8.21
CA THR A 33 2.37 10.43 8.02
C THR A 33 2.15 9.62 9.30
N ASP A 34 2.41 10.17 10.49
CA ASP A 34 2.50 9.41 11.76
C ASP A 34 1.15 8.97 12.34
N LYS A 35 0.03 9.53 11.85
CA LYS A 35 -1.33 9.13 12.29
C LYS A 35 -1.81 7.80 11.69
N LEU A 36 -1.07 7.25 10.72
CA LEU A 36 -1.37 5.98 10.06
C LEU A 36 -1.20 4.78 11.00
N ASP A 37 -0.11 4.76 11.79
CA ASP A 37 0.24 3.65 12.67
C ASP A 37 -0.83 3.41 13.76
N ALA A 38 -1.35 4.47 14.38
CA ALA A 38 -2.39 4.37 15.40
C ALA A 38 -3.77 3.94 14.86
N MET A 39 -4.07 4.22 13.59
CA MET A 39 -5.33 3.82 12.95
C MET A 39 -5.31 2.37 12.47
N MET A 40 -4.16 1.90 11.98
CA MET A 40 -4.00 0.53 11.53
C MET A 40 -3.95 -0.47 12.70
N GLN A 41 -3.41 -0.09 13.87
CA GLN A 41 -3.47 -0.91 15.11
C GLN A 41 -4.90 -1.35 15.46
N ARG A 42 -5.91 -0.49 15.24
CA ARG A 42 -7.30 -0.81 15.60
C ARG A 42 -8.00 -1.79 14.66
N ARG A 43 -7.50 -2.01 13.42
CA ARG A 43 -8.29 -2.66 12.35
C ARG A 43 -7.65 -3.87 11.63
N SER A 44 -6.47 -4.35 12.02
CA SER A 44 -5.93 -5.57 11.40
C SER A 44 -6.72 -6.81 11.80
N VAL A 45 -7.06 -7.63 10.80
CA VAL A 45 -7.58 -8.99 10.97
C VAL A 45 -6.51 -9.84 11.65
N GLN A 46 -6.97 -10.76 12.51
CA GLN A 46 -6.30 -11.52 13.57
C GLN A 46 -5.00 -12.30 13.22
N SER A 47 -4.41 -12.17 12.04
CA SER A 47 -3.35 -13.07 11.57
C SER A 47 -1.92 -12.53 11.68
N TYR A 48 -1.73 -11.23 11.95
CA TYR A 48 -0.39 -10.61 12.07
C TYR A 48 -0.17 -9.86 13.40
N ARG A 49 -1.10 -10.00 14.35
CA ARG A 49 -1.20 -9.15 15.54
C ARG A 49 -0.29 -9.49 16.73
N VAL A 50 0.53 -10.53 16.67
CA VAL A 50 1.03 -11.10 17.92
C VAL A 50 2.19 -10.30 18.56
N ALA A 51 2.89 -9.44 17.81
CA ALA A 51 4.06 -8.73 18.34
C ALA A 51 3.80 -7.36 19.01
N GLU A 52 2.72 -6.63 18.70
CA GLU A 52 2.55 -5.25 19.21
C GLU A 52 1.82 -5.14 20.58
N ASP A 53 0.95 -6.09 20.93
CA ASP A 53 0.08 -5.96 22.12
C ASP A 53 0.62 -6.59 23.42
N ALA A 54 1.79 -7.25 23.37
CA ALA A 54 2.43 -7.83 24.56
C ALA A 54 3.24 -6.77 25.34
N LYS A 55 2.54 -5.91 26.08
CA LYS A 55 3.06 -5.09 27.20
C LYS A 55 4.34 -4.29 26.92
N SER A 56 4.18 -3.08 26.39
CA SER A 56 5.19 -2.01 26.34
C SER A 56 5.54 -1.40 27.73
N LYS A 57 5.51 -2.17 28.80
CA LYS A 57 5.97 -1.76 30.13
C LYS A 57 7.08 -2.72 30.57
N ASN A 58 8.31 -2.23 30.46
CA ASN A 58 9.59 -2.85 30.85
C ASN A 58 10.33 -3.66 29.79
N ILE A 59 10.80 -3.00 28.73
CA ILE A 59 11.98 -3.48 27.99
C ILE A 59 13.01 -2.35 27.94
N ILE A 60 14.06 -2.49 28.74
CA ILE A 60 15.26 -1.66 28.66
C ILE A 60 16.17 -2.28 27.58
N SER A 61 16.19 -1.57 26.45
CA SER A 61 17.22 -1.46 25.39
C SER A 61 17.90 -2.71 24.82
N SER A 62 17.69 -2.94 23.51
CA SER A 62 18.79 -2.96 22.54
C SER A 62 18.30 -2.46 21.18
N VAL A 63 18.85 -1.32 20.75
CA VAL A 63 18.62 -0.61 19.47
C VAL A 63 17.15 -0.34 19.13
N LYS A 64 16.62 0.82 19.57
CA LYS A 64 15.45 1.42 18.91
C LYS A 64 15.85 1.85 17.49
N LYS A 65 15.92 0.89 16.55
CA LYS A 65 15.93 1.22 15.14
C LYS A 65 14.60 1.94 14.88
N GLU A 66 14.69 3.16 14.39
CA GLU A 66 13.50 3.93 14.03
C GLU A 66 12.70 3.12 13.00
N LYS A 67 11.40 2.94 13.28
CA LYS A 67 10.49 2.19 12.43
C LYS A 67 10.49 2.82 11.03
N PRO A 68 10.64 2.04 9.94
CA PRO A 68 10.61 2.59 8.59
C PRO A 68 9.31 3.33 8.27
N VAL A 69 9.39 4.35 7.40
CA VAL A 69 8.21 5.08 6.95
C VAL A 69 7.25 4.13 6.21
N HIS A 70 5.95 4.21 6.56
CA HIS A 70 4.86 3.35 6.05
C HIS A 70 5.00 1.86 6.41
N HIS A 71 5.83 1.53 7.40
CA HIS A 71 6.15 0.15 7.75
C HIS A 71 4.93 -0.75 7.91
N GLN A 72 3.89 -0.30 8.61
CA GLN A 72 2.72 -1.14 8.85
C GLN A 72 1.96 -1.49 7.57
N PHE A 73 1.79 -0.55 6.63
CA PHE A 73 1.25 -0.85 5.31
C PHE A 73 2.13 -1.88 4.57
N LEU A 74 3.44 -1.68 4.66
CA LEU A 74 4.43 -2.50 3.96
C LEU A 74 4.55 -3.91 4.52
N THR A 75 4.25 -4.16 5.79
CA THR A 75 4.32 -5.50 6.41
C THR A 75 2.98 -6.20 6.55
N THR A 76 1.89 -5.56 6.08
CA THR A 76 0.54 -6.14 6.09
C THR A 76 -0.06 -6.12 4.68
N ILE A 77 -0.78 -5.04 4.34
CA ILE A 77 -1.54 -4.90 3.10
C ILE A 77 -0.65 -5.09 1.85
N ALA A 78 0.60 -4.61 1.88
CA ALA A 78 1.52 -4.81 0.75
C ALA A 78 1.87 -6.29 0.51
N ILE A 79 1.90 -7.13 1.54
CA ILE A 79 2.09 -8.58 1.41
C ILE A 79 0.89 -9.20 0.70
N ASP A 80 -0.32 -8.81 1.10
CA ASP A 80 -1.56 -9.30 0.49
C ASP A 80 -1.66 -8.88 -0.99
N ILE A 81 -1.30 -7.64 -1.31
CA ILE A 81 -1.26 -7.17 -2.72
C ILE A 81 -0.20 -7.96 -3.50
N TYR A 82 0.99 -8.18 -2.93
CA TYR A 82 2.06 -8.94 -3.58
C TYR A 82 1.57 -10.35 -3.92
N ASP A 83 1.04 -11.07 -2.94
CA ASP A 83 0.57 -12.44 -3.11
C ASP A 83 -0.60 -12.52 -4.09
N PHE A 84 -1.54 -11.58 -4.02
CA PHE A 84 -2.64 -11.50 -4.98
C PHE A 84 -2.12 -11.29 -6.41
N ALA A 85 -1.16 -10.38 -6.60
CA ALA A 85 -0.57 -10.14 -7.93
C ALA A 85 0.19 -11.38 -8.43
N LYS A 86 0.98 -12.04 -7.57
CA LYS A 86 1.66 -13.31 -7.91
C LYS A 86 0.66 -14.40 -8.31
N ALA A 87 -0.47 -14.53 -7.60
CA ALA A 87 -1.54 -15.46 -7.94
C ALA A 87 -2.24 -15.12 -9.27
N LYS A 88 -2.13 -13.88 -9.76
CA LYS A 88 -2.56 -13.45 -11.10
C LYS A 88 -1.47 -13.60 -12.18
N GLY A 89 -0.37 -14.29 -11.86
CA GLY A 89 0.72 -14.56 -12.79
C GLY A 89 1.79 -13.47 -12.87
N ALA A 90 1.80 -12.51 -11.94
CA ALA A 90 2.80 -11.45 -11.97
C ALA A 90 4.22 -11.97 -11.67
N SER A 91 5.22 -11.40 -12.34
CA SER A 91 6.62 -11.46 -11.90
C SER A 91 6.80 -10.67 -10.59
N ALA A 92 7.98 -10.76 -9.96
CA ALA A 92 8.28 -9.92 -8.79
C ALA A 92 8.24 -8.42 -9.17
N LYS A 93 8.76 -8.06 -10.35
CA LYS A 93 8.74 -6.70 -10.88
C LYS A 93 7.32 -6.22 -11.19
N GLY A 94 6.47 -7.09 -11.74
CA GLY A 94 5.05 -6.80 -11.98
C GLY A 94 4.25 -6.66 -10.69
N ALA A 95 4.52 -7.47 -9.67
CA ALA A 95 3.92 -7.29 -8.35
C ALA A 95 4.31 -5.94 -7.73
N LEU A 96 5.57 -5.52 -7.89
CA LEU A 96 6.01 -4.17 -7.49
C LEU A 96 5.33 -3.04 -8.28
N LEU A 97 4.98 -3.25 -9.56
CA LEU A 97 4.17 -2.31 -10.33
C LEU A 97 2.79 -2.11 -9.70
N VAL A 98 2.10 -3.20 -9.34
CA VAL A 98 0.78 -3.13 -8.68
C VAL A 98 0.87 -2.44 -7.32
N LEU A 99 1.90 -2.78 -6.55
CA LEU A 99 2.18 -2.15 -5.25
C LEU A 99 2.47 -0.65 -5.37
N ALA A 100 3.26 -0.25 -6.38
CA ALA A 100 3.54 1.14 -6.66
C ALA A 100 2.24 1.91 -6.96
N GLN A 101 1.34 1.35 -7.79
CA GLN A 101 0.03 1.96 -8.06
C GLN A 101 -0.82 2.08 -6.80
N ALA A 102 -0.97 0.99 -6.03
CA ALA A 102 -1.70 1.02 -4.76
C ALA A 102 -1.15 2.11 -3.81
N SER A 103 0.19 2.21 -3.72
CA SER A 103 0.84 3.21 -2.85
C SER A 103 0.58 4.65 -3.28
N LEU A 104 0.55 4.92 -4.60
CA LEU A 104 0.28 6.25 -5.14
C LEU A 104 -1.18 6.64 -4.93
N GLU A 105 -2.11 5.76 -5.30
CA GLU A 105 -3.55 6.06 -5.30
C GLU A 105 -4.13 6.16 -3.88
N SER A 106 -3.56 5.42 -2.93
CA SER A 106 -4.03 5.40 -1.54
C SER A 106 -3.14 6.16 -0.55
N GLY A 107 -1.98 6.66 -0.98
CA GLY A 107 -0.98 7.23 -0.10
C GLY A 107 -0.47 6.20 0.92
N TYR A 108 -0.01 5.04 0.45
CA TYR A 108 0.36 3.89 1.30
C TYR A 108 -0.77 3.45 2.25
N GLY A 109 -1.99 3.33 1.72
CA GLY A 109 -3.17 2.86 2.45
C GLY A 109 -3.89 3.92 3.28
N VAL A 110 -3.28 5.09 3.52
CA VAL A 110 -3.85 6.15 4.37
C VAL A 110 -5.28 6.49 3.97
N SER A 111 -5.53 6.70 2.68
CA SER A 111 -6.84 7.09 2.16
C SER A 111 -7.89 6.01 2.42
N ALA A 112 -7.55 4.75 2.13
CA ALA A 112 -8.47 3.63 2.31
C ALA A 112 -8.82 3.39 3.79
N ILE A 113 -7.83 3.53 4.67
CA ILE A 113 -7.99 3.34 6.12
C ILE A 113 -8.80 4.48 6.73
N LYS A 114 -8.45 5.74 6.41
CA LYS A 114 -9.12 6.93 6.94
C LYS A 114 -10.62 6.93 6.60
N ASN A 115 -10.95 6.54 5.37
CA ASN A 115 -12.33 6.53 4.87
C ASN A 115 -13.06 5.21 5.15
N ASP A 116 -12.36 4.21 5.68
CA ASP A 116 -12.90 2.87 5.96
C ASP A 116 -13.58 2.24 4.74
N ASP A 117 -13.05 2.51 3.54
CA ASP A 117 -13.62 2.07 2.26
C ASP A 117 -12.83 0.92 1.61
N TYR A 118 -11.66 0.57 2.16
CA TYR A 118 -10.74 -0.46 1.67
C TYR A 118 -10.26 -0.24 0.22
N ASN A 119 -10.50 0.93 -0.37
CA ASN A 119 -10.24 1.21 -1.78
C ASN A 119 -8.81 1.73 -2.01
N LEU A 120 -7.90 0.80 -2.30
CA LEU A 120 -6.47 1.08 -2.47
C LEU A 120 -6.11 1.71 -3.82
N PHE A 121 -6.98 1.60 -4.82
CA PHE A 121 -6.68 1.95 -6.22
C PHE A 121 -7.55 3.10 -6.74
N GLY A 122 -8.31 3.77 -5.87
CA GLY A 122 -9.20 4.86 -6.27
C GLY A 122 -10.33 4.43 -7.22
N VAL A 123 -10.75 3.16 -7.17
CA VAL A 123 -11.77 2.63 -8.09
C VAL A 123 -13.08 3.39 -7.91
N MET A 124 -13.61 3.97 -8.99
CA MET A 124 -14.92 4.62 -8.99
C MET A 124 -16.05 3.58 -9.09
N GLY A 125 -17.15 3.84 -8.38
CA GLY A 125 -18.35 3.01 -8.38
C GLY A 125 -19.25 3.19 -7.15
N LYS A 126 -20.27 2.33 -7.09
CA LYS A 126 -21.16 2.14 -5.93
C LYS A 126 -20.96 0.73 -5.35
N PRO A 127 -21.29 0.47 -4.06
CA PRO A 127 -21.66 1.45 -3.03
C PRO A 127 -20.51 2.42 -2.74
N SER A 128 -20.77 3.55 -2.05
CA SER A 128 -19.77 4.60 -1.86
C SER A 128 -20.01 5.41 -0.60
N LYS A 129 -18.92 5.68 0.14
CA LYS A 129 -18.91 6.57 1.33
C LYS A 129 -18.45 8.01 1.02
N ARG A 130 -17.83 8.24 -0.15
CA ARG A 130 -17.23 9.53 -0.52
C ARG A 130 -17.18 9.72 -2.03
N SER A 131 -17.12 10.97 -2.47
CA SER A 131 -16.97 11.31 -3.89
C SER A 131 -15.77 12.25 -4.10
N THR A 132 -15.21 12.23 -5.30
CA THR A 132 -14.21 13.18 -5.80
C THR A 132 -14.80 13.94 -7.00
N SER A 133 -14.04 14.88 -7.56
CA SER A 133 -14.35 15.52 -8.85
C SER A 133 -14.52 14.52 -10.00
N HIS A 134 -14.01 13.29 -9.85
CA HIS A 134 -14.03 12.26 -10.88
C HIS A 134 -15.13 11.20 -10.66
N GLY A 135 -15.92 11.30 -9.59
CA GLY A 135 -17.06 10.42 -9.32
C GLY A 135 -17.12 9.88 -7.89
N SER A 136 -18.07 8.97 -7.65
CA SER A 136 -18.18 8.25 -6.38
C SER A 136 -17.08 7.21 -6.25
N VAL A 137 -16.33 7.23 -5.15
CA VAL A 137 -15.30 6.23 -4.87
C VAL A 137 -15.94 5.01 -4.24
N LYS A 138 -15.67 3.84 -4.82
CA LYS A 138 -16.31 2.58 -4.41
C LYS A 138 -15.88 2.18 -3.00
N ASP A 139 -16.84 1.74 -2.19
CA ASP A 139 -16.65 1.23 -0.85
C ASP A 139 -16.74 -0.31 -0.86
N TYR A 140 -15.71 -0.96 -0.30
CA TYR A 140 -15.62 -2.41 -0.21
C TYR A 140 -15.82 -2.96 1.20
N SER A 141 -16.10 -2.12 2.20
CA SER A 141 -16.27 -2.57 3.59
C SER A 141 -17.37 -3.63 3.74
N GLY A 142 -18.47 -3.53 3.00
CA GLY A 142 -19.53 -4.53 2.93
C GLY A 142 -19.37 -5.59 1.82
N LEU A 143 -18.25 -5.61 1.09
CA LEU A 143 -18.06 -6.44 -0.10
C LEU A 143 -16.90 -7.45 0.03
N GLY A 144 -16.31 -7.58 1.22
CA GLY A 144 -15.13 -8.43 1.44
C GLY A 144 -13.80 -7.66 1.52
N GLY A 145 -13.83 -6.33 1.72
CA GLY A 145 -12.67 -5.52 2.05
C GLY A 145 -11.59 -5.49 0.97
N TYR A 146 -10.32 -5.61 1.38
CA TYR A 146 -9.17 -5.52 0.47
C TYR A 146 -9.18 -6.57 -0.64
N GLN A 147 -9.65 -7.79 -0.37
CA GLN A 147 -9.74 -8.85 -1.39
C GLN A 147 -10.69 -8.47 -2.53
N ALA A 148 -11.81 -7.85 -2.19
CA ALA A 148 -12.78 -7.37 -3.17
C ALA A 148 -12.25 -6.16 -3.95
N ALA A 149 -11.52 -5.26 -3.27
CA ALA A 149 -10.86 -4.13 -3.91
C ALA A 149 -9.79 -4.59 -4.92
N LEU A 150 -8.97 -5.59 -4.57
CA LEU A 150 -7.96 -6.19 -5.46
C LEU A 150 -8.60 -6.89 -6.66
N THR A 151 -9.67 -7.65 -6.42
CA THR A 151 -10.40 -8.33 -7.49
C THR A 151 -11.03 -7.35 -8.47
N ASP A 152 -11.69 -6.30 -7.98
CA ASP A 152 -12.30 -5.28 -8.84
C ASP A 152 -11.23 -4.48 -9.61
N TYR A 153 -10.10 -4.17 -8.97
CA TYR A 153 -8.95 -3.56 -9.64
C TYR A 153 -8.47 -4.40 -10.83
N PHE A 154 -8.14 -5.68 -10.61
CA PHE A 154 -7.65 -6.56 -11.68
C PHE A 154 -8.69 -6.77 -12.81
N ASN A 155 -9.98 -6.81 -12.47
CA ASN A 155 -11.04 -6.92 -13.47
C ASN A 155 -11.16 -5.65 -14.32
N LYS A 156 -11.12 -4.46 -13.69
CA LYS A 156 -11.23 -3.18 -14.39
C LYS A 156 -9.98 -2.86 -15.20
N ILE A 157 -8.81 -3.11 -14.64
CA ILE A 157 -7.56 -2.75 -15.31
C ILE A 157 -7.37 -3.58 -16.58
N ASN A 158 -7.60 -4.89 -16.54
CA ASN A 158 -7.50 -5.76 -17.71
C ASN A 158 -8.54 -5.41 -18.78
N LYS A 159 -9.73 -4.98 -18.37
CA LYS A 159 -10.79 -4.57 -19.30
C LYS A 159 -10.43 -3.29 -20.06
N ASN A 160 -9.86 -2.30 -19.36
CA ASN A 160 -9.64 -0.96 -19.90
C ASN A 160 -8.23 -0.74 -20.47
N TRP A 161 -7.27 -1.58 -20.05
CA TRP A 161 -5.85 -1.52 -20.39
C TRP A 161 -5.34 -2.93 -20.69
N SER A 162 -5.64 -3.43 -21.88
CA SER A 162 -5.42 -4.83 -22.27
C SER A 162 -3.96 -5.28 -22.23
N TYR A 163 -3.00 -4.36 -22.31
CA TYR A 163 -1.57 -4.68 -22.22
C TYR A 163 -1.08 -4.79 -20.76
N PHE A 164 -1.92 -4.47 -19.77
CA PHE A 164 -1.59 -4.61 -18.36
C PHE A 164 -1.28 -6.06 -17.96
N SER A 165 -2.08 -7.03 -18.44
CA SER A 165 -1.83 -8.45 -18.14
C SER A 165 -0.50 -8.94 -18.68
N THR A 166 0.01 -8.33 -19.76
CA THR A 166 1.32 -8.67 -20.35
C THR A 166 2.45 -8.03 -19.56
N ILE A 167 2.36 -6.75 -19.20
CA ILE A 167 3.46 -6.06 -18.49
C ILE A 167 3.69 -6.66 -17.10
N ILE A 168 2.64 -7.11 -16.38
CA ILE A 168 2.82 -7.66 -15.04
C ILE A 168 3.56 -9.00 -15.03
N THR A 169 3.64 -9.72 -16.14
CA THR A 169 4.36 -11.00 -16.22
C THR A 169 5.83 -10.82 -16.59
N GLN A 170 6.28 -9.61 -16.94
CA GLN A 170 7.65 -9.36 -17.38
C GLN A 170 8.60 -9.20 -16.19
N ASP A 171 9.78 -9.83 -16.26
CA ASP A 171 10.82 -9.67 -15.22
C ASP A 171 11.52 -8.30 -15.29
N THR A 172 11.50 -7.67 -16.45
CA THR A 172 11.98 -6.31 -16.69
C THR A 172 10.83 -5.42 -17.18
N ILE A 173 10.76 -4.20 -16.66
CA ILE A 173 9.73 -3.22 -17.03
C ILE A 173 10.42 -1.89 -17.31
N THR A 174 10.19 -1.33 -18.50
CA THR A 174 10.67 0.01 -18.87
C THR A 174 9.57 1.06 -18.73
N SER A 175 9.93 2.35 -18.83
CA SER A 175 8.93 3.43 -18.86
C SER A 175 8.02 3.31 -20.09
N ASP A 176 8.56 2.93 -21.25
CA ASP A 176 7.77 2.75 -22.48
C ASP A 176 6.78 1.57 -22.36
N ASP A 177 7.17 0.49 -21.69
CA ASP A 177 6.25 -0.63 -21.41
C ASP A 177 5.07 -0.18 -20.55
N ILE A 178 5.35 0.63 -19.51
CA ILE A 178 4.30 1.21 -18.67
C ILE A 178 3.43 2.13 -19.50
N ASP A 179 4.02 3.02 -20.31
CA ASP A 179 3.24 3.93 -21.14
C ASP A 179 2.33 3.19 -22.12
N LYS A 180 2.82 2.08 -22.68
CA LYS A 180 2.03 1.19 -23.53
C LYS A 180 0.91 0.50 -22.76
N ALA A 181 1.21 0.01 -21.55
CA ALA A 181 0.22 -0.64 -20.70
C ALA A 181 -0.93 0.30 -20.33
N PHE A 182 -0.64 1.57 -20.10
CA PHE A 182 -1.59 2.54 -19.56
C PHE A 182 -2.15 3.54 -20.59
N ASN A 183 -1.80 3.37 -21.87
CA ASN A 183 -2.11 4.29 -22.97
C ASN A 183 -1.67 5.74 -22.67
N THR A 184 -0.46 5.91 -22.14
CA THR A 184 0.16 7.22 -21.83
C THR A 184 1.36 7.48 -22.74
N GLY A 185 2.07 8.61 -22.55
CA GLY A 185 3.19 8.99 -23.41
C GLY A 185 2.81 9.03 -24.89
N LYS A 186 3.58 8.33 -25.73
CA LYS A 186 3.32 8.21 -27.18
C LYS A 186 2.13 7.30 -27.53
N TYR A 187 1.60 6.55 -26.57
CA TYR A 187 0.48 5.63 -26.75
C TYR A 187 -0.88 6.26 -26.37
N TYR A 188 -0.90 7.58 -26.18
CA TYR A 188 -2.11 8.32 -25.88
C TYR A 188 -3.19 8.08 -26.95
N PRO A 189 -4.42 7.71 -26.57
CA PRO A 189 -5.46 7.38 -27.53
C PRO A 189 -5.93 8.64 -28.28
N THR A 190 -6.13 8.49 -29.58
CA THR A 190 -6.78 9.52 -30.41
C THR A 190 -8.23 9.74 -29.97
N ASP A 191 -8.84 10.86 -30.37
CA ASP A 191 -10.24 11.15 -30.06
C ASP A 191 -11.18 10.04 -30.51
N LYS A 192 -10.96 9.51 -31.72
CA LYS A 192 -11.75 8.40 -32.26
C LYS A 192 -11.64 7.15 -31.37
N GLU A 193 -10.43 6.80 -30.93
CA GLU A 193 -10.23 5.66 -30.03
C GLU A 193 -10.86 5.89 -28.64
N ARG A 194 -10.82 7.12 -28.12
CA ARG A 194 -11.50 7.46 -26.86
C ARG A 194 -13.02 7.31 -26.97
N HIS A 195 -13.63 7.75 -28.07
CA HIS A 195 -15.05 7.55 -28.34
C HIS A 195 -15.42 6.07 -28.53
N ALA A 196 -14.46 5.23 -28.93
CA ALA A 196 -14.60 3.78 -29.00
C ALA A 196 -14.30 3.05 -27.67
N GLY A 197 -14.07 3.77 -26.57
CA GLY A 197 -13.88 3.21 -25.23
C GLY A 197 -12.43 2.92 -24.82
N LYS A 198 -11.42 3.44 -25.53
CA LYS A 198 -10.02 3.35 -25.13
C LYS A 198 -9.68 4.46 -24.12
N TYR A 199 -9.31 4.08 -22.90
CA TYR A 199 -9.01 5.02 -21.81
C TYR A 199 -7.51 5.25 -21.66
N THR A 200 -7.12 6.48 -21.30
CA THR A 200 -5.76 6.82 -20.84
C THR A 200 -5.74 6.83 -19.32
N TYR A 201 -4.68 6.28 -18.73
CA TYR A 201 -4.41 6.51 -17.31
C TYR A 201 -3.87 7.93 -17.15
N ASN A 202 -4.34 8.66 -16.13
CA ASN A 202 -3.96 10.05 -15.84
C ASN A 202 -3.99 11.02 -17.05
N ALA A 203 -5.08 11.77 -17.22
CA ALA A 203 -5.26 12.65 -18.39
C ALA A 203 -4.40 13.93 -18.37
N ASP A 204 -3.63 14.17 -17.31
CA ASP A 204 -2.84 15.38 -17.15
C ASP A 204 -1.61 15.36 -18.08
N LYS A 205 -1.79 15.97 -19.26
CA LYS A 205 -0.68 16.35 -20.14
C LYS A 205 0.07 17.51 -19.51
N ASP A 206 1.40 17.51 -19.61
CA ASP A 206 2.16 18.73 -19.33
C ASP A 206 1.86 19.81 -20.38
N SER A 207 2.40 21.01 -20.16
CA SER A 207 2.26 22.15 -21.08
C SER A 207 2.84 21.90 -22.49
N ALA A 208 3.63 20.84 -22.68
CA ALA A 208 4.18 20.40 -23.96
C ALA A 208 3.37 19.24 -24.58
N GLY A 209 2.25 18.84 -23.97
CA GLY A 209 1.40 17.75 -24.44
C GLY A 209 1.93 16.36 -24.11
N LYS A 210 3.01 16.24 -23.34
CA LYS A 210 3.66 14.98 -22.97
C LYS A 210 3.14 14.49 -21.61
N ASN A 211 2.90 13.19 -21.51
CA ASN A 211 2.53 12.53 -20.27
C ASN A 211 3.70 11.61 -19.86
N HIS A 212 4.35 11.92 -18.75
CA HIS A 212 5.53 11.22 -18.22
C HIS A 212 5.17 10.09 -17.24
N TYR A 213 3.96 9.54 -17.34
CA TYR A 213 3.44 8.54 -16.42
C TYR A 213 4.37 7.31 -16.30
N GLY A 214 4.85 6.77 -17.41
CA GLY A 214 5.77 5.64 -17.42
C GLY A 214 7.04 5.87 -16.60
N GLU A 215 7.69 7.02 -16.76
CA GLU A 215 8.90 7.39 -16.02
C GLU A 215 8.61 7.59 -14.52
N HIS A 216 7.52 8.28 -14.19
CA HIS A 216 7.13 8.52 -12.81
C HIS A 216 6.78 7.21 -12.08
N LEU A 217 6.04 6.32 -12.72
CA LEU A 217 5.67 5.05 -12.12
C LEU A 217 6.88 4.12 -12.01
N LEU A 218 7.78 4.10 -13.00
CA LEU A 218 9.02 3.33 -12.92
C LEU A 218 9.90 3.79 -11.74
N LYS A 219 10.01 5.10 -11.52
CA LYS A 219 10.69 5.65 -10.34
C LYS A 219 10.00 5.22 -9.05
N GLN A 220 8.67 5.30 -8.99
CA GLN A 220 7.89 4.87 -7.83
C GLN A 220 8.10 3.38 -7.52
N ILE A 221 8.21 2.51 -8.53
CA ILE A 221 8.54 1.09 -8.34
C ILE A 221 9.87 0.92 -7.60
N GLY A 222 10.90 1.69 -8.00
CA GLY A 222 12.20 1.68 -7.34
C GLY A 222 12.14 2.16 -5.88
N ASP A 223 11.48 3.30 -5.65
CA ASP A 223 11.32 3.87 -4.32
C ASP A 223 10.48 2.96 -3.39
N PHE A 224 9.42 2.36 -3.93
CA PHE A 224 8.61 1.39 -3.22
C PHE A 224 9.41 0.14 -2.86
N LYS A 225 10.14 -0.47 -3.82
CA LYS A 225 11.01 -1.62 -3.57
C LYS A 225 11.96 -1.37 -2.40
N LYS A 226 12.63 -0.21 -2.39
CA LYS A 226 13.56 0.16 -1.32
C LYS A 226 12.87 0.23 0.05
N ARG A 227 11.70 0.87 0.13
CA ARG A 227 10.94 0.99 1.38
C ARG A 227 10.39 -0.35 1.84
N PHE A 228 9.86 -1.13 0.91
CA PHE A 228 9.29 -2.44 1.18
C PHE A 228 10.34 -3.38 1.76
N LYS A 229 11.47 -3.54 1.08
CA LYS A 229 12.61 -4.34 1.56
C LYS A 229 13.07 -3.92 2.95
N LYS A 230 13.27 -2.61 3.18
CA LYS A 230 13.70 -2.08 4.48
C LYS A 230 12.68 -2.41 5.60
N SER A 231 11.39 -2.37 5.29
CA SER A 231 10.34 -2.75 6.24
C SER A 231 10.32 -4.24 6.54
N LEU A 232 10.48 -5.09 5.52
CA LEU A 232 10.58 -6.54 5.70
C LEU A 232 11.78 -6.90 6.58
N GLU A 233 12.96 -6.38 6.26
CA GLU A 233 14.19 -6.59 7.05
C GLU A 233 14.04 -6.12 8.50
N TYR A 234 13.44 -4.95 8.70
CA TYR A 234 13.16 -4.43 10.04
C TYR A 234 12.25 -5.39 10.84
N GLN A 235 11.15 -5.84 10.25
CA GLN A 235 10.20 -6.72 10.94
C GLN A 235 10.81 -8.09 11.23
N ILE A 236 11.69 -8.59 10.37
CA ILE A 236 12.43 -9.84 10.61
C ILE A 236 13.30 -9.72 11.86
N GLU A 237 13.99 -8.59 12.05
CA GLU A 237 14.80 -8.37 13.25
C GLU A 237 13.94 -8.25 14.52
N VAL A 238 12.81 -7.53 14.45
CA VAL A 238 11.83 -7.45 15.55
C VAL A 238 11.31 -8.86 15.92
N ASN A 239 10.95 -9.65 14.92
CA ASN A 239 10.49 -11.03 15.12
C ASN A 239 11.57 -11.90 15.75
N LYS A 240 12.84 -11.76 15.36
CA LYS A 240 13.97 -12.49 15.97
C LYS A 240 14.15 -12.15 17.45
N GLU A 241 14.00 -10.88 17.84
CA GLU A 241 14.05 -10.46 19.24
C GLU A 241 12.91 -11.09 20.04
N ARG A 242 11.68 -11.01 19.51
CA ARG A 242 10.51 -11.63 20.14
C ARG A 242 10.63 -13.15 20.28
N LEU A 243 11.17 -13.82 19.27
CA LEU A 243 11.44 -15.27 19.31
C LEU A 243 12.44 -15.65 20.42
N LYS A 244 13.46 -14.83 20.68
CA LYS A 244 14.41 -15.06 21.79
C LYS A 244 13.69 -14.98 23.14
N GLU A 245 12.81 -14.00 23.32
CA GLU A 245 12.01 -13.86 24.54
C GLU A 245 11.07 -15.06 24.75
N ILE A 246 10.33 -15.45 23.71
CA ILE A 246 9.40 -16.59 23.77
C ILE A 246 10.17 -17.86 24.14
N ASN A 247 11.31 -18.11 23.52
CA ASN A 247 12.13 -19.28 23.85
C ASN A 247 12.58 -19.24 25.32
N GLY A 248 13.01 -18.10 25.84
CA GLY A 248 13.37 -17.95 27.25
C GLY A 248 12.18 -18.21 28.20
N LEU A 249 10.98 -17.73 27.85
CA LEU A 249 9.76 -17.97 28.63
C LEU A 249 9.34 -19.44 28.62
N LEU A 250 9.53 -20.14 27.49
CA LEU A 250 9.21 -21.56 27.34
C LEU A 250 10.23 -22.48 28.04
N THR A 251 11.50 -22.09 28.14
CA THR A 251 12.55 -22.90 28.79
C THR A 251 12.63 -22.68 30.30
N ASN A 252 12.39 -21.46 30.79
CA ASN A 252 12.66 -21.10 32.19
C ASN A 252 11.47 -21.30 33.13
N ASN A 253 10.25 -21.35 32.59
CA ASN A 253 9.08 -21.65 33.39
C ASN A 253 8.73 -23.14 33.23
N SER A 254 8.52 -23.84 34.34
CA SER A 254 7.94 -25.19 34.40
C SER A 254 6.46 -25.16 33.98
N ILE A 255 6.21 -24.66 32.77
CA ILE A 255 4.87 -24.54 32.22
C ILE A 255 4.49 -25.93 31.71
N LEU A 256 3.57 -26.56 32.42
CA LEU A 256 2.96 -27.82 32.03
C LEU A 256 2.44 -27.71 30.59
N PHE A 257 2.56 -28.79 29.82
CA PHE A 257 2.13 -28.83 28.41
C PHE A 257 0.66 -28.44 28.19
N THR A 258 -0.16 -28.49 29.24
CA THR A 258 -1.59 -28.16 29.23
C THR A 258 -1.89 -26.71 29.61
N ASP A 259 -0.90 -25.87 29.93
CA ASP A 259 -1.13 -24.47 30.27
C ASP A 259 -1.54 -23.68 29.01
N PRO A 260 -2.71 -23.01 29.01
CA PRO A 260 -3.13 -22.13 27.92
C PRO A 260 -2.10 -21.05 27.55
N GLY A 261 -1.26 -20.62 28.49
CA GLY A 261 -0.17 -19.68 28.25
C GLY A 261 0.94 -20.24 27.38
N LYS A 262 1.31 -21.52 27.56
CA LYS A 262 2.32 -22.19 26.73
C LYS A 262 1.83 -22.40 25.30
N ILE A 263 0.57 -22.82 25.13
CA ILE A 263 -0.05 -23.00 23.81
C ILE A 263 -0.01 -21.68 23.03
N LYS A 264 -0.40 -20.57 23.66
CA LYS A 264 -0.36 -19.24 23.02
C LYS A 264 1.05 -18.81 22.60
N LEU A 265 2.06 -19.09 23.42
CA LEU A 265 3.45 -18.77 23.09
C LEU A 265 4.00 -19.62 21.94
N GLU A 266 3.66 -20.90 21.89
CA GLU A 266 4.04 -21.78 20.77
C GLU A 266 3.32 -21.39 19.47
N ASP A 267 2.05 -20.98 19.55
CA ASP A 267 1.30 -20.43 18.40
C ASP A 267 1.93 -19.13 17.87
N GLU A 268 2.26 -18.21 18.78
CA GLU A 268 2.97 -16.98 18.45
C GLU A 268 4.31 -17.27 17.78
N LYS A 269 5.11 -18.17 18.34
CA LYS A 269 6.40 -18.60 17.80
C LYS A 269 6.26 -19.14 16.37
N ARG A 270 5.31 -20.04 16.12
CA ARG A 270 5.04 -20.59 14.78
C ARG A 270 4.67 -19.50 13.78
N LEU A 271 3.84 -18.54 14.20
CA LEU A 271 3.46 -17.42 13.35
C LEU A 271 4.67 -16.54 12.99
N LEU A 272 5.50 -16.18 13.96
CA LEU A 272 6.68 -15.32 13.73
C LEU A 272 7.71 -16.00 12.81
N ILE A 273 7.90 -17.32 12.93
CA ILE A 273 8.75 -18.10 12.02
C ILE A 273 8.19 -18.05 10.59
N SER A 274 6.90 -18.35 10.42
CA SER A 274 6.25 -18.31 9.10
C SER A 274 6.28 -16.92 8.46
N GLN A 275 6.09 -15.86 9.26
CA GLN A 275 6.24 -14.49 8.79
C GLN A 275 7.66 -14.19 8.31
N ASN A 276 8.68 -14.60 9.07
CA ASN A 276 10.08 -14.39 8.67
C ASN A 276 10.42 -15.14 7.38
N GLU A 277 9.96 -16.37 7.22
CA GLU A 277 10.11 -17.15 5.98
C GLU A 277 9.47 -16.40 4.80
N LYS A 278 8.25 -15.91 4.98
CA LYS A 278 7.54 -15.14 3.96
C LYS A 278 8.27 -13.85 3.59
N PHE A 279 8.71 -13.08 4.58
CA PHE A 279 9.40 -11.80 4.36
C PHE A 279 10.78 -11.99 3.72
N ASN A 280 11.49 -13.06 4.06
CA ASN A 280 12.74 -13.42 3.39
C ASN A 280 12.50 -13.84 1.93
N SER A 281 11.49 -14.67 1.66
CA SER A 281 11.12 -15.08 0.30
C SER A 281 10.81 -13.86 -0.57
N ILE A 282 9.92 -12.97 -0.12
CA ILE A 282 9.60 -11.74 -0.85
C ILE A 282 10.85 -10.87 -1.04
N SER A 283 11.64 -10.65 0.02
CA SER A 283 12.83 -9.80 -0.05
C SER A 283 13.86 -10.32 -1.06
N ASN A 284 13.99 -11.64 -1.20
CA ASN A 284 14.88 -12.26 -2.17
C ASN A 284 14.34 -12.15 -3.60
N GLU A 285 13.03 -12.35 -3.80
CA GLU A 285 12.40 -12.25 -5.12
C GLU A 285 12.44 -10.85 -5.70
N ILE A 286 12.30 -9.82 -4.86
CA ILE A 286 12.28 -8.43 -5.34
C ILE A 286 13.67 -7.84 -5.54
N ASN A 287 14.76 -8.56 -5.21
CA ASN A 287 16.13 -8.04 -5.27
C ASN A 287 16.68 -7.86 -6.69
#